data_AF-A0A524D2V1-F1
#
_entry.id   AF-A0A524D2V1-F1
#
_cell.length_a   1.000
_cell.length_b   1.000
_cell.length_c   1.000
_cell.angle_alpha   90.00
_cell.angle_beta   90.00
_cell.angle_gamma   90.00
#
_symmetry.space_group_name_H-M   'P 1'
#
loop_
_entity.id
_entity.type
_entity.pdbx_description
1 polymer ?
#
loop_
_entity_poly.entity_id
_entity_poly.type
_entity_poly.pdbx_seq_one_letter_code
_entity_poly.pdbx_strand_id
1 'polypeptide(L)' 'SSMEEKIGDLTLEQVKNVVEAKKDTFLEKTYKSAMKTVLGTALSIGATVEGEDPRIIQKRIEDGEYDDKIPEGLLL' A
#
# COMPACT_ATOMS: atom_id res chain seq x y z
N SER A 1 17.96 -18.48 -13.98
CA SER A 1 18.03 -17.01 -13.86
C SER A 1 17.12 -16.65 -12.72
N SER A 2 17.67 -16.29 -11.56
CA SER A 2 16.91 -16.11 -10.32
C SER A 2 15.78 -15.12 -10.52
N MET A 3 14.56 -15.64 -10.66
CA MET A 3 13.36 -14.86 -10.45
C MET A 3 13.39 -14.52 -8.96
N GLU A 4 13.47 -13.24 -8.62
CA GLU A 4 13.12 -12.80 -7.27
C GLU A 4 11.75 -13.41 -6.97
N GLU A 5 11.74 -14.44 -6.13
CA GLU A 5 10.59 -15.26 -5.89
C GLU A 5 9.61 -14.38 -5.10
N LYS A 6 8.63 -13.80 -5.80
CA LYS A 6 7.61 -12.95 -5.19
C LYS A 6 6.98 -13.76 -4.05
N ILE A 7 7.16 -13.30 -2.82
CA ILE A 7 6.72 -14.08 -1.65
C ILE A 7 5.19 -14.09 -1.50
N GLY A 8 4.50 -13.23 -2.25
CA GLY A 8 3.05 -13.14 -2.30
C GLY A 8 2.56 -11.89 -3.03
N ASP A 9 1.24 -11.77 -3.12
CA ASP A 9 0.54 -10.60 -3.66
C ASP A 9 -0.51 -10.14 -2.64
N LEU A 10 -0.70 -8.82 -2.54
CA LEU A 10 -1.71 -8.20 -1.70
C LEU A 10 -2.70 -7.42 -2.57
N THR A 11 -3.98 -7.48 -2.22
CA THR A 11 -4.97 -6.55 -2.76
C THR A 11 -4.86 -5.18 -2.09
N LEU A 12 -5.32 -4.13 -2.76
CA LEU A 12 -5.39 -2.78 -2.18
C LEU A 12 -6.28 -2.75 -0.93
N GLU A 13 -7.32 -3.60 -0.88
CA GLU A 13 -8.18 -3.76 0.29
C GLU A 13 -7.42 -4.36 1.48
N GLN A 14 -6.58 -5.38 1.25
CA GLN A 14 -5.72 -5.92 2.29
C GLN A 14 -4.72 -4.88 2.81
N VAL A 15 -4.16 -4.04 1.93
CA VAL A 15 -3.30 -2.91 2.33
C VAL A 15 -4.07 -1.95 3.24
N LYS A 16 -5.30 -1.59 2.88
CA LYS A 16 -6.17 -0.74 3.71
C LYS A 16 -6.46 -1.38 5.07
N ASN A 17 -6.75 -2.68 5.10
CA ASN A 17 -7.00 -3.41 6.34
C ASN A 17 -5.77 -3.41 7.27
N VAL A 18 -4.54 -3.46 6.71
CA VAL A 18 -3.31 -3.32 7.51
C VAL A 18 -3.19 -1.93 8.11
N VAL A 19 -3.54 -0.88 7.36
CA VAL A 19 -3.58 0.50 7.87
C VAL A 19 -4.56 0.62 9.03
N GLU A 20 -5.79 0.12 8.85
CA GLU A 20 -6.83 0.14 9.88
C GLU A 20 -6.44 -0.63 11.14
N ALA A 21 -5.91 -1.84 10.98
CA ALA A 21 -5.52 -2.70 12.10
C ALA A 21 -4.35 -2.14 12.92
N LYS A 22 -3.58 -1.21 12.35
CA LYS A 22 -2.38 -0.63 12.97
C LYS A 22 -2.43 0.89 13.03
N LYS A 23 -3.62 1.50 12.92
CA LYS A 23 -3.79 2.95 12.78
C LYS A 23 -3.08 3.75 13.88
N ASP A 24 -3.09 3.26 15.12
CA ASP A 24 -2.45 3.91 16.27
C ASP A 24 -0.91 3.86 16.24
N THR A 25 -0.32 3.09 15.32
CA THR A 25 1.14 2.95 15.16
C THR A 25 1.71 3.82 14.05
N PHE A 26 0.87 4.28 13.12
CA PHE A 26 1.30 5.15 12.03
C PHE A 26 1.50 6.58 12.55
N LEU A 27 2.55 7.25 12.06
CA LEU A 27 2.81 8.67 12.32
C LEU A 27 2.19 9.56 11.24
N GLU A 28 1.76 8.92 10.15
CA GLU A 28 1.13 9.47 8.98
C GLU A 28 -0.23 10.06 9.31
N LYS A 29 -0.47 11.27 8.81
CA LYS A 29 -1.72 11.98 9.08
C LYS A 29 -2.86 11.57 8.16
N THR A 30 -2.58 10.93 7.02
CA THR A 30 -3.62 10.59 6.02
C THR A 30 -3.53 9.13 5.62
N TYR A 31 -4.68 8.55 5.26
CA TYR A 31 -4.76 7.20 4.71
C TYR A 31 -3.83 7.00 3.52
N LYS A 32 -3.80 7.96 2.60
CA LYS A 32 -2.91 7.94 1.42
C LYS A 32 -1.44 7.77 1.82
N SER A 33 -0.97 8.54 2.80
CA SER A 33 0.42 8.44 3.28
C SER A 33 0.69 7.12 4.00
N ALA A 34 -0.21 6.66 4.87
CA ALA A 34 -0.04 5.38 5.58
C ALA A 34 -0.05 4.17 4.63
N MET A 35 -0.94 4.17 3.62
CA MET A 35 -0.96 3.14 2.60
C MET A 35 0.37 3.09 1.83
N LYS A 36 0.96 4.23 1.46
CA LYS A 36 2.29 4.27 0.81
C LYS A 36 3.38 3.64 1.69
N THR A 37 3.33 3.82 3.00
CA THR A 37 4.26 3.15 3.94
C THR A 37 4.10 1.64 3.95
N VAL A 38 2.86 1.14 3.92
CA VAL A 38 2.59 -0.30 3.78
C VAL A 38 3.10 -0.82 2.43
N LEU A 39 2.91 -0.08 1.33
CA LEU A 39 3.45 -0.43 0.01
C LEU A 39 4.99 -0.47 -0.01
N GLY A 40 5.65 0.45 0.69
CA GLY A 40 7.12 0.42 0.86
C GLY A 40 7.61 -0.80 1.64
N THR A 41 6.81 -1.26 2.60
CA THR A 41 7.07 -2.52 3.33
C THR A 41 6.90 -3.72 2.41
N ALA A 42 5.81 -3.77 1.62
CA ALA A 42 5.56 -4.82 0.63
C ALA A 42 6.71 -4.95 -0.38
N LEU A 43 7.24 -3.82 -0.87
CA LEU A 43 8.42 -3.79 -1.73
C LEU A 43 9.64 -4.40 -1.05
N SER A 44 9.88 -4.04 0.22
CA SER A 44 11.07 -4.49 0.96
C SER A 44 11.07 -5.98 1.26
N ILE A 45 9.89 -6.59 1.38
CA ILE A 45 9.75 -8.03 1.60
C ILE A 45 9.60 -8.83 0.29
N GLY A 46 9.56 -8.16 -0.87
CA GLY A 46 9.41 -8.82 -2.17
C GLY A 46 7.97 -9.28 -2.49
N ALA A 47 6.97 -8.58 -1.97
CA ALA A 47 5.56 -8.80 -2.30
C ALA A 47 5.07 -7.82 -3.37
N THR A 48 4.11 -8.26 -4.20
CA THR A 48 3.40 -7.38 -5.14
C THR A 48 2.08 -6.89 -4.58
N VAL A 49 1.51 -5.88 -5.24
CA VAL A 49 0.18 -5.35 -4.88
C VAL A 49 -0.65 -5.19 -6.15
N GLU A 50 -1.87 -5.74 -6.15
CA GLU A 50 -2.74 -5.83 -7.33
C GLU A 50 -2.02 -6.47 -8.54
N GLY A 51 -1.15 -7.45 -8.29
CA GLY A 51 -0.32 -8.11 -9.31
C GLY A 51 0.85 -7.29 -9.85
N GLU A 52 1.01 -6.04 -9.41
CA GLU A 52 2.00 -5.09 -9.94
C GLU A 52 3.10 -4.76 -8.90
N ASP A 53 4.19 -4.17 -9.37
CA ASP A 53 5.25 -3.67 -8.48
C ASP A 53 4.69 -2.57 -7.56
N PRO A 54 4.95 -2.60 -6.23
CA PRO A 54 4.43 -1.60 -5.31
C PRO A 54 4.80 -0.15 -5.66
N ARG A 55 5.88 0.09 -6.42
CA ARG A 55 6.26 1.42 -6.92
C ARG A 55 5.28 1.93 -7.99
N ILE A 56 4.75 1.02 -8.82
CA ILE A 56 3.71 1.36 -9.80
C ILE A 56 2.43 1.73 -9.07
N ILE A 57 2.03 0.92 -8.09
CA ILE A 57 0.84 1.20 -7.29
C ILE A 57 0.96 2.53 -6.54
N GLN A 58 2.12 2.83 -5.95
CA GLN A 58 2.36 4.15 -5.33
C GLN A 58 2.17 5.30 -6.32
N LYS A 59 2.65 5.16 -7.56
CA LYS A 59 2.47 6.18 -8.58
C LYS A 59 0.99 6.37 -8.95
N ARG A 60 0.25 5.28 -9.17
CA ARG A 60 -1.19 5.31 -9.43
C ARG A 60 -1.98 6.00 -8.32
N ILE A 61 -1.59 5.76 -7.07
CA ILE A 61 -2.14 6.46 -5.91
C ILE A 61 -1.87 7.96 -5.99
N GLU A 62 -0.65 8.38 -6.34
CA GLU A 62 -0.33 9.80 -6.51
C GLU A 62 -1.11 10.45 -7.67
N ASP A 63 -1.26 9.73 -8.78
CA ASP A 63 -2.02 10.15 -9.97
C ASP A 63 -3.55 10.17 -9.73
N GLY A 64 -4.02 9.69 -8.57
CA GLY A 64 -5.42 9.72 -8.16
C GLY A 64 -6.26 8.54 -8.71
N GLU A 65 -5.63 7.55 -9.35
CA GLU A 65 -6.32 6.38 -9.92
C GLU A 65 -7.03 5.50 -8.88
N TYR A 66 -6.71 5.68 -7.59
CA TYR A 66 -7.29 4.93 -6.49
C TYR A 66 -8.02 5.81 -5.47
N ASP A 67 -8.26 7.08 -5.77
CA ASP A 67 -8.90 8.00 -4.81
C ASP A 67 -10.32 7.55 -4.43
N ASP A 68 -11.04 6.80 -5.29
CA ASP A 68 -12.33 6.19 -4.97
C ASP A 68 -12.23 5.03 -3.96
N LYS A 69 -11.06 4.40 -3.83
CA LYS A 69 -10.79 3.25 -2.95
C LYS A 69 -10.12 3.65 -1.65
N ILE A 70 -9.47 4.81 -1.62
CA ILE A 70 -8.76 5.34 -0.46
C ILE A 70 -9.68 6.31 0.28
N PRO A 71 -9.91 6.13 1.59
CA PRO A 71 -10.67 7.11 2.37
C PRO A 71 -10.06 8.50 2.25
N GLU A 72 -10.86 9.47 1.83
CA GLU A 72 -10.44 10.87 1.80
C GLU A 72 -10.35 11.39 3.25
N GLY A 73 -9.20 11.95 3.62
CA GLY A 73 -9.02 12.64 4.89
C GLY A 73 -7.94 12.08 5.82
N LEU A 74 -8.06 12.47 7.10
CA LEU A 74 -7.11 12.16 8.15
C LEU A 74 -7.24 10.68 8.58
N LEU A 75 -6.11 10.07 8.93
CA LEU A 75 -6.06 8.81 9.66
C LEU A 75 -6.32 9.12 11.14
N LEU A 76 -7.53 8.83 11.63
CA LEU A 76 -8.00 9.11 13.00
C LEU A 76 -8.39 7.83 13.76
#